data_AF-A0A7S4SBT4-F1
#
_entry.id   AF-A0A7S4SBT4-F1
#
_cell.length_a   1.000
_cell.length_b   1.000
_cell.length_c   1.000
_cell.angle_alpha   90.00
_cell.angle_beta   90.00
_cell.angle_gamma   90.00
#
_symmetry.space_group_name_H-M   'P 1'
#
loop_
_entity.id
_entity.type
_entity.pdbx_description
1 polymer ?
#
loop_
_entity_poly.entity_id
_entity_poly.type
_entity_poly.pdbx_seq_one_letter_code
_entity_poly.pdbx_strand_id
1 'polypeptide(L)'
;DAFGTAHRAHSSTEGVTKFLKPCVSGFLLKKELDYLKGAVDSPQRPMAAVVGGATVSTNIPVIESMLDEVDKLIIGGGMVFTFLKARGLSVGGSLVEEDMIELAKKLEEQAKAKGVEIILPKDIACGDAFPAGGKEVEEKVVPADAIPDGWLGLDNGPEATAEIKAALADCKTVIWNGPMGVFESPQFSKGTYEIAECLA
;
A
#
# COMPACT_ATOMS: atom_id res chain seq x y z
N ASP A 1 -11.01 -3.21 25.59
CA ASP A 1 -10.98 -1.96 24.82
C ASP A 1 -9.62 -1.80 24.12
N ALA A 2 -9.20 -2.80 23.33
CA ALA A 2 -7.84 -2.89 22.81
C ALA A 2 -7.84 -3.56 21.43
N PHE A 3 -8.23 -2.82 20.39
CA PHE A 3 -8.34 -3.37 19.03
C PHE A 3 -6.99 -3.89 18.49
N GLY A 4 -5.89 -3.17 18.76
CA GLY A 4 -4.56 -3.56 18.31
C GLY A 4 -4.06 -4.93 18.82
N THR A 5 -4.67 -5.50 19.87
CA THR A 5 -4.34 -6.85 20.37
C THR A 5 -5.42 -7.89 20.05
N ALA A 6 -6.55 -7.48 19.46
CA ALA A 6 -7.71 -8.34 19.20
C ALA A 6 -7.45 -9.42 18.13
N HIS A 7 -6.45 -9.22 17.26
CA HIS A 7 -6.05 -10.17 16.23
C HIS A 7 -5.29 -11.41 16.78
N ARG A 8 -5.01 -11.47 18.09
CA ARG A 8 -4.31 -12.60 18.72
C ARG A 8 -5.13 -13.22 19.86
N ALA A 9 -5.16 -14.55 19.88
CA ALA A 9 -5.83 -15.34 20.91
C ALA A 9 -4.93 -15.48 22.16
N HIS A 10 -4.87 -14.44 22.99
CA HIS A 10 -4.17 -14.46 24.27
C HIS A 10 -5.15 -14.63 25.45
N SER A 11 -4.63 -15.08 26.60
CA SER A 11 -5.43 -15.23 27.82
C SER A 11 -6.16 -13.94 28.23
N SER A 12 -5.53 -12.77 28.04
CA SER A 12 -6.07 -11.46 28.42
C SER A 12 -7.01 -10.83 27.39
N THR A 13 -7.09 -11.37 26.17
CA THR A 13 -7.91 -10.82 25.07
C THR A 13 -9.08 -11.73 24.72
N GLU A 14 -8.80 -12.99 24.40
CA GLU A 14 -9.78 -13.98 23.96
C GLU A 14 -10.09 -14.98 25.08
N GLY A 15 -9.06 -15.49 25.77
CA GLY A 15 -9.21 -16.56 26.75
C GLY A 15 -10.16 -16.20 27.89
N VAL A 16 -10.00 -15.02 28.49
CA VAL A 16 -10.84 -14.53 29.59
C VAL A 16 -12.32 -14.43 29.21
N THR A 17 -12.64 -14.19 27.93
CA THR A 17 -14.02 -14.02 27.43
C THR A 17 -14.83 -15.33 27.41
N LYS A 18 -14.14 -16.47 27.49
CA LYS A 18 -14.74 -17.81 27.63
C LYS A 18 -15.28 -18.06 29.03
N PHE A 19 -14.77 -17.36 30.05
CA PHE A 19 -15.08 -17.63 31.45
C PHE A 19 -15.90 -16.52 32.12
N LEU A 20 -15.76 -15.27 31.69
CA LEU A 20 -16.47 -14.14 32.27
C LEU A 20 -17.61 -13.67 31.36
N LYS A 21 -18.78 -13.36 31.94
CA LYS A 21 -19.92 -12.76 31.25
C LYS A 21 -20.47 -11.57 32.05
N PRO A 22 -20.96 -10.50 31.39
CA PRO A 22 -20.96 -10.29 29.93
C PRO A 22 -19.56 -9.92 29.39
N CYS A 23 -19.30 -10.23 28.12
CA CYS A 23 -18.13 -9.72 27.39
C CYS A 23 -18.61 -8.59 26.48
N VAL A 24 -18.08 -7.39 26.68
CA VAL A 24 -18.49 -6.21 25.91
C VAL A 24 -17.27 -5.50 25.35
N SER A 25 -17.45 -4.83 24.21
CA SER A 25 -16.46 -3.91 23.68
C SER A 25 -16.45 -2.62 24.50
N GLY A 26 -15.27 -2.07 24.76
CA GLY A 26 -15.15 -0.67 25.19
C GLY A 26 -15.36 0.29 24.01
N PHE A 27 -15.24 1.58 24.25
CA PHE A 27 -15.55 2.61 23.25
C PHE A 27 -14.50 2.69 22.14
N LEU A 28 -13.21 2.49 22.44
CA LEU A 28 -12.17 2.51 21.42
C LEU A 28 -12.33 1.32 20.47
N LEU A 29 -12.54 0.12 21.01
CA LEU A 29 -12.76 -1.08 20.20
C LEU A 29 -14.04 -0.95 19.37
N LYS A 30 -15.13 -0.45 19.96
CA LYS A 30 -16.38 -0.21 19.22
C LYS A 30 -16.14 0.77 18.07
N LYS A 31 -15.46 1.89 18.33
CA LYS A 31 -15.16 2.91 17.33
C LYS A 31 -14.38 2.31 16.15
N GLU A 32 -13.34 1.52 16.41
CA GLU A 32 -12.57 0.84 15.35
C GLU A 32 -13.44 -0.11 14.51
N LEU A 33 -14.30 -0.91 15.15
CA LEU A 33 -15.23 -1.79 14.45
C LEU A 33 -16.24 -1.02 13.59
N ASP A 34 -16.81 0.07 14.12
CA ASP A 34 -17.77 0.90 13.40
C ASP A 34 -17.12 1.54 12.15
N TYR A 35 -15.86 2.01 12.25
CA TYR A 35 -15.11 2.55 11.11
C TYR A 35 -14.78 1.49 10.06
N LEU A 36 -14.17 0.37 10.46
CA LEU A 36 -13.79 -0.69 9.53
C LEU A 36 -15.01 -1.27 8.83
N LYS A 37 -16.08 -1.52 9.59
CA LYS A 37 -17.34 -2.02 9.03
C LYS A 37 -17.96 -1.02 8.07
N GLY A 38 -18.01 0.26 8.43
CA GLY A 38 -18.54 1.30 7.54
C GLY A 38 -17.73 1.48 6.25
N ALA A 39 -16.41 1.40 6.35
CA ALA A 39 -15.50 1.57 5.22
C ALA A 39 -15.49 0.36 4.26
N VAL A 40 -15.82 -0.84 4.75
CA VAL A 40 -15.78 -2.09 3.96
C VAL A 40 -17.17 -2.55 3.53
N ASP A 41 -18.18 -2.60 4.42
CA ASP A 41 -19.49 -3.19 4.10
C ASP A 41 -20.38 -2.27 3.25
N SER A 42 -20.18 -0.95 3.32
CA SER A 42 -21.01 0.04 2.61
C SER A 42 -20.25 1.35 2.36
N PRO A 43 -19.13 1.31 1.62
CA PRO A 43 -18.32 2.49 1.34
C PRO A 43 -19.10 3.53 0.53
N GLN A 44 -18.80 4.81 0.77
CA GLN A 44 -19.22 5.85 -0.17
C GLN A 44 -18.31 5.80 -1.39
N ARG A 45 -18.91 5.70 -2.58
CA ARG A 45 -18.18 5.61 -3.84
C ARG A 45 -17.98 6.99 -4.50
N PRO A 46 -16.88 7.22 -5.24
CA PRO A 46 -15.81 6.26 -5.52
C PRO A 46 -14.96 5.92 -4.28
N MET A 47 -14.63 4.65 -4.11
CA MET A 47 -13.75 4.14 -3.07
C MET A 47 -12.38 3.84 -3.66
N ALA A 48 -11.32 4.27 -2.99
CA ALA A 48 -9.95 3.89 -3.32
C ALA A 48 -9.27 3.15 -2.18
N ALA A 49 -8.40 2.21 -2.54
CA ALA A 49 -7.38 1.67 -1.63
C ALA A 49 -5.99 2.10 -2.09
N VAL A 50 -5.17 2.55 -1.16
CA VAL A 50 -3.73 2.75 -1.35
C VAL A 50 -3.02 1.66 -0.56
N VAL A 51 -2.26 0.80 -1.24
CA VAL A 51 -1.53 -0.32 -0.64
C VAL A 51 -0.04 -0.15 -0.94
N GLY A 52 0.70 0.23 0.09
CA GLY A 52 2.13 0.44 0.08
C GLY A 52 2.88 -0.62 0.91
N GLY A 53 4.20 -0.68 0.76
CA GLY A 53 5.04 -1.65 1.46
C GLY A 53 6.10 -2.31 0.57
N ALA A 54 7.01 -3.04 1.21
CA ALA A 54 8.19 -3.59 0.54
C ALA A 54 7.89 -4.81 -0.33
N THR A 55 6.97 -5.68 0.09
CA THR A 55 6.72 -6.98 -0.56
C THR A 55 5.24 -7.18 -0.90
N VAL A 56 4.98 -7.82 -2.04
CA VAL A 56 3.65 -8.29 -2.47
C VAL A 56 3.17 -9.37 -1.52
N SER A 57 4.02 -10.34 -1.16
CA SER A 57 3.65 -11.56 -0.41
C SER A 57 2.95 -11.26 0.92
N THR A 58 3.35 -10.19 1.61
CA THR A 58 2.77 -9.77 2.89
C THR A 58 1.45 -9.03 2.74
N ASN A 59 1.17 -8.50 1.55
CA ASN A 59 0.00 -7.67 1.24
C ASN A 59 -1.04 -8.36 0.35
N ILE A 60 -0.80 -9.60 -0.10
CA ILE A 60 -1.76 -10.37 -0.92
C ILE A 60 -3.17 -10.35 -0.32
N PRO A 61 -3.39 -10.67 0.97
CA PRO A 61 -4.75 -10.74 1.51
C PRO A 61 -5.44 -9.37 1.53
N VAL A 62 -4.66 -8.29 1.69
CA VAL A 62 -5.17 -6.92 1.64
C VAL A 62 -5.58 -6.59 0.22
N ILE A 63 -4.71 -6.84 -0.77
CA ILE A 63 -5.00 -6.57 -2.18
C ILE A 63 -6.23 -7.36 -2.64
N GLU A 64 -6.27 -8.68 -2.40
CA GLU A 64 -7.40 -9.53 -2.81
C GLU A 64 -8.73 -9.05 -2.21
N SER A 65 -8.73 -8.70 -0.91
CA SER A 65 -9.91 -8.14 -0.23
C SER A 65 -10.33 -6.80 -0.83
N MET A 66 -9.39 -5.90 -1.08
CA MET A 66 -9.71 -4.59 -1.65
C MET A 66 -10.23 -4.68 -3.08
N LEU A 67 -9.76 -5.64 -3.88
CA LEU A 67 -10.24 -5.83 -5.26
C LEU A 67 -11.75 -6.13 -5.34
N ASP A 68 -12.38 -6.64 -4.28
CA ASP A 68 -13.83 -6.85 -4.26
C ASP A 68 -14.63 -5.57 -3.95
N GLU A 69 -14.00 -4.57 -3.34
CA GLU A 69 -14.71 -3.42 -2.77
C GLU A 69 -14.41 -2.10 -3.48
N VAL A 70 -13.17 -1.88 -3.92
CA VAL A 70 -12.72 -0.55 -4.39
C VAL A 70 -12.97 -0.31 -5.87
N ASP A 71 -13.10 0.96 -6.25
CA ASP A 71 -13.13 1.39 -7.65
C ASP A 71 -11.69 1.61 -8.18
N LYS A 72 -10.78 2.05 -7.30
CA LYS A 72 -9.36 2.33 -7.62
C LYS A 72 -8.43 1.66 -6.61
N LEU A 73 -7.38 1.02 -7.10
CA LEU A 73 -6.32 0.41 -6.30
C LEU A 73 -4.96 1.02 -6.67
N ILE A 74 -4.39 1.80 -5.76
CA ILE A 74 -3.06 2.40 -5.90
C ILE A 74 -2.06 1.48 -5.23
N ILE A 75 -1.02 1.07 -5.95
CA ILE A 75 0.06 0.23 -5.40
C ILE A 75 1.33 1.07 -5.28
N GLY A 76 1.94 1.08 -4.09
CA GLY A 76 3.14 1.86 -3.76
C GLY A 76 4.23 1.03 -3.08
N GLY A 77 5.38 1.64 -2.82
CA GLY A 77 6.50 1.00 -2.15
C GLY A 77 7.24 -0.01 -3.02
N GLY A 78 8.07 -0.85 -2.38
CA GLY A 78 8.89 -1.86 -3.07
C GLY A 78 8.09 -2.88 -3.87
N MET A 79 6.84 -3.16 -3.48
CA MET A 79 6.02 -4.15 -4.18
C MET A 79 5.69 -3.74 -5.63
N VAL A 80 5.73 -2.44 -5.94
CA VAL A 80 5.55 -1.89 -7.29
C VAL A 80 6.47 -2.59 -8.30
N PHE A 81 7.71 -2.87 -7.92
CA PHE A 81 8.69 -3.42 -8.85
C PHE A 81 8.38 -4.86 -9.27
N THR A 82 7.70 -5.64 -8.43
CA THR A 82 7.16 -6.96 -8.83
C THR A 82 6.07 -6.81 -9.90
N PHE A 83 5.18 -5.82 -9.77
CA PHE A 83 4.17 -5.52 -10.80
C PHE A 83 4.79 -5.00 -12.10
N LEU A 84 5.76 -4.08 -12.02
CA LEU A 84 6.46 -3.57 -13.21
C LEU A 84 7.24 -4.69 -13.91
N LYS A 85 7.91 -5.56 -13.16
CA LYS A 85 8.59 -6.75 -13.69
C LYS A 85 7.60 -7.71 -14.35
N ALA A 86 6.42 -7.91 -13.76
CA ALA A 86 5.34 -8.70 -14.34
C ALA A 86 4.83 -8.15 -15.69
N ARG A 87 4.88 -6.83 -15.88
CA ARG A 87 4.61 -6.15 -17.17
C ARG A 87 5.80 -6.20 -18.15
N GLY A 88 6.91 -6.84 -17.78
CA GLY A 88 8.09 -6.99 -18.63
C GLY A 88 9.06 -5.80 -18.61
N LEU A 89 8.92 -4.88 -17.65
CA LEU A 89 9.78 -3.70 -17.55
C LEU A 89 11.09 -4.00 -16.80
N SER A 90 12.15 -3.25 -17.12
CA SER A 90 13.39 -3.26 -16.33
C SER A 90 13.18 -2.44 -15.06
N VAL A 91 13.63 -2.97 -13.93
CA VAL A 91 13.50 -2.33 -12.60
C VAL A 91 14.85 -2.11 -11.91
N GLY A 92 15.94 -2.14 -12.67
CA GLY A 92 17.30 -1.99 -12.14
C GLY A 92 17.62 -3.02 -11.06
N GLY A 93 18.14 -2.55 -9.93
CA GLY A 93 18.43 -3.36 -8.74
C GLY A 93 17.29 -3.40 -7.71
N SER A 94 16.11 -2.88 -8.04
CA SER A 94 14.99 -2.71 -7.10
C SER A 94 14.48 -4.04 -6.53
N LEU A 95 13.80 -3.98 -5.39
CA LEU A 95 13.27 -5.15 -4.68
C LEU A 95 12.17 -5.85 -5.49
N VAL A 96 12.43 -7.06 -5.97
CA VAL A 96 11.48 -7.89 -6.71
C VAL A 96 11.30 -9.23 -6.01
N GLU A 97 10.05 -9.67 -5.88
CA GLU A 97 9.71 -11.04 -5.49
C GLU A 97 9.45 -11.87 -6.75
N GLU A 98 10.49 -12.53 -7.27
CA GLU A 98 10.45 -13.28 -8.53
C GLU A 98 9.39 -14.39 -8.52
N ASP A 99 9.15 -15.02 -7.37
CA ASP A 99 8.11 -16.05 -7.17
C ASP A 99 6.68 -15.48 -7.13
N MET A 100 6.53 -14.16 -7.00
CA MET A 100 5.24 -13.45 -6.96
C MET A 100 4.86 -12.82 -8.31
N ILE A 101 5.70 -12.91 -9.35
CA ILE A 101 5.44 -12.30 -10.66
C ILE A 101 4.14 -12.82 -11.29
N GLU A 102 3.93 -14.14 -11.29
CA GLU A 102 2.71 -14.73 -11.86
C GLU A 102 1.47 -14.36 -11.05
N LEU A 103 1.62 -14.22 -9.72
CA LEU A 103 0.53 -13.75 -8.87
C LEU A 103 0.19 -12.27 -9.17
N ALA A 104 1.19 -11.40 -9.33
CA ALA A 104 0.97 -10.00 -9.68
C ALA A 104 0.18 -9.86 -10.98
N LYS A 105 0.51 -10.65 -12.02
CA LYS A 105 -0.27 -10.71 -13.27
C LYS A 105 -1.72 -11.12 -13.02
N LYS A 106 -1.93 -12.18 -12.23
CA LYS A 106 -3.28 -12.65 -11.87
C LYS A 106 -4.09 -11.58 -11.13
N LEU A 107 -3.46 -10.83 -10.22
CA LEU A 107 -4.12 -9.72 -9.50
C LEU A 107 -4.53 -8.61 -10.47
N GLU A 108 -3.69 -8.26 -11.45
CA GLU A 108 -4.06 -7.28 -12.50
C GLU A 108 -5.21 -7.77 -13.38
N GLU A 109 -5.22 -9.06 -13.75
CA GLU A 109 -6.32 -9.67 -14.50
C GLU A 109 -7.63 -9.66 -13.70
N GLN A 110 -7.57 -9.99 -12.40
CA GLN A 110 -8.72 -9.94 -11.50
C GLN A 110 -9.26 -8.52 -11.36
N ALA A 111 -8.39 -7.53 -11.17
CA ALA A 111 -8.79 -6.13 -11.11
C ALA A 111 -9.51 -5.70 -12.40
N LYS A 112 -8.95 -6.03 -13.56
CA LYS A 112 -9.57 -5.75 -14.86
C LYS A 112 -10.93 -6.43 -15.00
N ALA A 113 -11.05 -7.69 -14.58
CA ALA A 113 -12.32 -8.43 -14.64
C ALA A 113 -13.40 -7.83 -13.73
N LYS A 114 -13.00 -7.23 -12.60
CA LYS A 114 -13.89 -6.55 -11.66
C LYS A 114 -14.12 -5.07 -11.98
N GLY A 115 -13.43 -4.53 -13.00
CA GLY A 115 -13.53 -3.10 -13.35
C GLY A 115 -12.78 -2.17 -12.39
N VAL A 116 -11.84 -2.70 -11.61
CA VAL A 116 -10.98 -1.93 -10.70
C VAL A 116 -9.82 -1.33 -11.47
N GLU A 117 -9.60 -0.02 -11.33
CA GLU A 117 -8.46 0.67 -11.91
C GLU A 117 -7.22 0.46 -11.02
N ILE A 118 -6.20 -0.26 -11.52
CA ILE A 118 -4.89 -0.34 -10.85
C ILE A 118 -4.01 0.82 -11.30
N ILE A 119 -3.51 1.58 -10.34
CA ILE A 119 -2.60 2.71 -10.54
C ILE A 119 -1.22 2.33 -9.98
N LEU A 120 -0.22 2.32 -10.87
CA LEU A 120 1.19 2.17 -10.53
C LEU A 120 1.92 3.50 -10.81
N PRO A 121 2.98 3.84 -10.05
CA PRO A 121 3.78 5.04 -10.32
C PRO A 121 4.37 5.04 -11.75
N LYS A 122 4.23 6.18 -12.45
CA LYS A 122 4.80 6.37 -13.79
C LYS A 122 6.25 6.85 -13.79
N ASP A 123 6.66 7.56 -12.75
CA ASP A 123 8.04 7.91 -12.45
C ASP A 123 8.40 7.46 -11.04
N ILE A 124 9.69 7.24 -10.83
CA ILE A 124 10.26 6.64 -9.62
C ILE A 124 11.42 7.51 -9.17
N ALA A 125 11.46 7.84 -7.88
CA ALA A 125 12.65 8.38 -7.25
C ALA A 125 13.58 7.23 -6.90
N CYS A 126 14.78 7.25 -7.48
CA CYS A 126 15.77 6.19 -7.37
C CYS A 126 17.01 6.64 -6.61
N GLY A 127 17.64 5.70 -5.90
CA GLY A 127 18.95 5.83 -5.28
C GLY A 127 19.98 4.88 -5.89
N ASP A 128 21.26 5.25 -5.88
CA ASP A 128 22.36 4.37 -6.26
C ASP A 128 22.68 3.30 -5.19
N ALA A 129 22.17 3.48 -3.98
CA ALA A 129 22.23 2.55 -2.87
C ALA A 129 21.02 2.70 -1.93
N PHE A 130 20.83 1.75 -1.02
CA PHE A 130 19.78 1.84 -0.01
C PHE A 130 20.20 2.79 1.15
N PRO A 131 19.37 3.76 1.56
CA PRO A 131 19.71 4.81 2.53
C PRO A 131 19.58 4.32 4.00
N ALA A 132 20.09 3.13 4.31
CA ALA A 132 20.01 2.57 5.66
C ALA A 132 20.80 3.43 6.67
N GLY A 133 20.24 3.59 7.87
CA GLY A 133 20.91 4.30 8.97
C GLY A 133 21.11 5.80 8.74
N GLY A 134 20.34 6.42 7.84
CA GLY A 134 20.44 7.84 7.51
C GLY A 134 21.59 8.18 6.55
N LYS A 135 22.12 7.17 5.85
CA LYS A 135 23.11 7.38 4.79
C LYS A 135 22.48 8.14 3.61
N GLU A 136 23.10 9.25 3.21
CA GLU A 136 22.78 9.93 1.95
C GLU A 136 23.29 9.12 0.75
N VAL A 137 22.47 9.06 -0.30
CA VAL A 137 22.75 8.34 -1.55
C VAL A 137 22.53 9.26 -2.74
N GLU A 138 23.12 8.95 -3.89
CA GLU A 138 22.83 9.73 -5.10
C GLU A 138 21.38 9.49 -5.52
N GLU A 139 20.63 10.56 -5.80
CA GLU A 139 19.21 10.52 -6.14
C GLU A 139 18.98 10.95 -7.58
N LYS A 140 18.05 10.29 -8.27
CA LYS A 140 17.46 10.79 -9.51
C LYS A 140 16.00 10.35 -9.64
N VAL A 141 15.24 11.11 -10.41
CA VAL A 141 13.89 10.70 -10.85
C VAL A 141 13.95 10.22 -12.29
N VAL A 142 13.35 9.07 -12.56
CA VAL A 142 13.27 8.47 -13.90
C VAL A 142 11.87 7.91 -14.17
N PRO A 143 11.47 7.77 -15.44
CA PRO A 143 10.31 6.97 -15.81
C PRO A 143 10.40 5.53 -15.25
N ALA A 144 9.27 4.94 -14.90
CA ALA A 144 9.18 3.60 -14.29
C ALA A 144 9.71 2.47 -15.19
N ASP A 145 9.81 2.70 -16.51
CA ASP A 145 10.39 1.78 -17.49
C ASP A 145 11.88 2.07 -17.80
N ALA A 146 12.48 3.06 -17.13
CA ALA A 146 13.83 3.53 -17.39
C ALA A 146 14.72 3.55 -16.14
N ILE A 147 14.42 2.69 -15.15
CA ILE A 147 15.26 2.53 -13.94
C ILE A 147 16.66 2.03 -14.36
N PRO A 148 17.74 2.78 -14.09
CA PRO A 148 19.08 2.38 -14.49
C PRO A 148 19.55 1.08 -13.80
N ASP A 149 20.40 0.33 -14.48
CA ASP A 149 21.01 -0.87 -13.91
C ASP A 149 21.76 -0.55 -12.61
N GLY A 150 21.54 -1.37 -11.58
CA GLY A 150 22.12 -1.20 -10.24
C GLY A 150 21.44 -0.15 -9.35
N TRP A 151 20.57 0.72 -9.90
CA TRP A 151 19.82 1.68 -9.11
C TRP A 151 18.57 1.05 -8.49
N LEU A 152 18.18 1.55 -7.32
CA LEU A 152 17.03 1.09 -6.55
C LEU A 152 15.92 2.14 -6.64
N GLY A 153 14.70 1.74 -6.96
CA GLY A 153 13.52 2.58 -6.75
C GLY A 153 13.15 2.62 -5.26
N LEU A 154 12.99 3.82 -4.71
CA LEU A 154 12.90 4.03 -3.27
C LEU A 154 11.72 4.92 -2.86
N ASP A 155 11.13 5.68 -3.77
CA ASP A 155 9.86 6.39 -3.58
C ASP A 155 9.16 6.59 -4.93
N ASN A 156 7.89 6.99 -4.93
CA ASN A 156 7.24 7.44 -6.16
C ASN A 156 7.76 8.82 -6.56
N GLY A 157 7.94 9.04 -7.87
CA GLY A 157 8.37 10.34 -8.39
C GLY A 157 7.25 11.39 -8.33
N PRO A 158 7.57 12.68 -8.58
CA PRO A 158 6.63 13.79 -8.50
C PRO A 158 5.46 13.69 -9.49
N GLU A 159 5.66 13.12 -10.69
CA GLU A 159 4.57 12.95 -11.66
C GLU A 159 3.58 11.90 -11.16
N ALA A 160 4.07 10.75 -10.70
CA ALA A 160 3.28 9.71 -10.07
C ALA A 160 2.55 10.22 -8.83
N THR A 161 3.21 11.03 -7.99
CA THR A 161 2.53 11.63 -6.82
C THR A 161 1.35 12.48 -7.25
N ALA A 162 1.53 13.34 -8.27
CA ALA A 162 0.48 14.21 -8.78
C ALA A 162 -0.69 13.41 -9.36
N GLU A 163 -0.41 12.33 -10.08
CA GLU A 163 -1.44 11.44 -10.63
C GLU A 163 -2.21 10.70 -9.56
N ILE A 164 -1.53 10.17 -8.55
CA ILE A 164 -2.19 9.51 -7.41
C ILE A 164 -3.09 10.49 -6.67
N LYS A 165 -2.63 11.73 -6.43
CA LYS A 165 -3.45 12.78 -5.81
C LYS A 165 -4.67 13.11 -6.66
N ALA A 166 -4.51 13.21 -7.97
CA ALA A 166 -5.63 13.46 -8.88
C ALA A 166 -6.65 12.29 -8.87
N ALA A 167 -6.16 11.06 -8.83
CA ALA A 167 -7.01 9.87 -8.77
C ALA A 167 -7.78 9.73 -7.45
N LEU A 168 -7.26 10.29 -6.35
CA LEU A 168 -7.90 10.29 -5.04
C LEU A 168 -8.87 11.48 -4.83
N ALA A 169 -8.80 12.52 -5.66
CA ALA A 169 -9.51 13.78 -5.43
C ALA A 169 -11.05 13.68 -5.48
N ASP A 170 -11.59 12.74 -6.26
CA ASP A 170 -13.04 12.49 -6.38
C ASP A 170 -13.54 11.41 -5.41
N CYS A 171 -12.63 10.64 -4.79
CA CYS A 171 -12.96 9.54 -3.89
C CYS A 171 -13.69 10.03 -2.64
N LYS A 172 -14.75 9.33 -2.27
CA LYS A 172 -15.55 9.59 -1.06
C LYS A 172 -15.12 8.73 0.12
N THR A 173 -14.41 7.64 -0.15
CA THR A 173 -13.80 6.77 0.86
C THR A 173 -12.41 6.38 0.37
N VAL A 174 -11.41 6.51 1.25
CA VAL A 174 -10.04 6.06 0.98
C VAL A 174 -9.58 5.20 2.15
N ILE A 175 -9.07 4.01 1.86
CA ILE A 175 -8.34 3.18 2.81
C ILE A 175 -6.87 3.23 2.41
N TRP A 176 -5.98 3.55 3.35
CA TRP A 176 -4.55 3.58 3.10
C TRP A 176 -3.82 2.64 4.06
N ASN A 177 -3.07 1.69 3.50
CA ASN A 177 -2.22 0.76 4.24
C ASN A 177 -0.81 0.75 3.65
N GLY A 178 0.18 1.21 4.40
CA GLY A 178 1.60 1.11 4.05
C GLY A 178 2.16 2.29 3.24
N PRO A 179 3.46 2.61 3.39
CA PRO A 179 4.08 3.78 2.77
C PRO A 179 4.32 3.61 1.26
N MET A 180 4.48 4.73 0.56
CA MET A 180 4.74 4.75 -0.87
C MET A 180 6.22 4.60 -1.24
N GLY A 181 7.10 4.80 -0.26
CA GLY A 181 8.56 4.72 -0.39
C GLY A 181 9.25 4.41 0.94
N VAL A 182 10.58 4.55 0.96
CA VAL A 182 11.43 4.41 2.16
C VAL A 182 11.32 5.68 3.01
N PHE A 183 10.13 5.86 3.61
CA PHE A 183 9.74 7.08 4.31
C PHE A 183 10.60 7.40 5.53
N GLU A 184 11.37 6.43 6.04
CA GLU A 184 12.36 6.64 7.10
C GLU A 184 13.58 7.46 6.62
N SER A 185 13.81 7.54 5.30
CA SER A 185 14.83 8.40 4.71
C SER A 185 14.23 9.73 4.24
N PRO A 186 14.77 10.89 4.65
CA PRO A 186 14.30 12.18 4.16
C PRO A 186 14.32 12.32 2.63
N GLN A 187 15.28 11.66 1.94
CA GLN A 187 15.37 11.68 0.48
C GLN A 187 14.20 10.97 -0.22
N PHE A 188 13.59 9.98 0.44
CA PHE A 188 12.61 9.06 -0.17
C PHE A 188 11.31 8.97 0.64
N SER A 189 10.97 10.07 1.31
CA SER A 189 9.74 10.18 2.12
C SER A 189 8.70 11.10 1.50
N LYS A 190 9.09 11.91 0.51
CA LYS A 190 8.26 12.98 -0.04
C LYS A 190 6.97 12.44 -0.67
N GLY A 191 7.03 11.37 -1.44
CA GLY A 191 5.86 10.73 -2.05
C GLY A 191 4.86 10.28 -1.00
N THR A 192 5.35 9.58 0.03
CA THR A 192 4.50 9.13 1.16
C THR A 192 3.83 10.30 1.88
N TYR A 193 4.57 11.36 2.22
CA TYR A 193 4.02 12.52 2.92
C TYR A 193 3.05 13.33 2.06
N GLU A 194 3.31 13.49 0.76
CA GLU A 194 2.40 14.22 -0.13
C GLU A 194 1.06 13.51 -0.33
N ILE A 195 1.05 12.17 -0.32
CA ILE A 195 -0.21 11.39 -0.30
C ILE A 195 -0.91 11.55 1.06
N ALA A 196 -0.16 11.53 2.17
CA ALA A 196 -0.73 11.77 3.50
C ALA A 196 -1.42 13.13 3.60
N GLU A 197 -0.74 14.19 3.14
CA GLU A 197 -1.26 15.56 3.12
C GLU A 197 -2.47 15.71 2.21
N CYS A 198 -2.55 14.93 1.13
CA CYS A 198 -3.72 14.91 0.26
C CYS A 198 -4.97 14.33 0.94
N LEU A 199 -4.78 13.44 1.92
CA LEU A 199 -5.86 12.77 2.63
C LEU A 199 -6.27 13.47 3.94
N ALA A 200 -5.48 14.45 4.40
CA ALA A 200 -5.69 15.21 5.63
C ALA A 200 -6.71 16.35 5.47
#